data_AF-A0A970A5I3-F1
#
_entry.id   AF-A0A970A5I3-F1
#
_cell.length_a   1.000
_cell.length_b   1.000
_cell.length_c   1.000
_cell.angle_alpha   90.00
_cell.angle_beta   90.00
_cell.angle_gamma   90.00
#
_symmetry.space_group_name_H-M   'P 1'
#
loop_
_entity.id
_entity.type
_entity.pdbx_description
1 polymer ?
#
loop_
_entity_poly.entity_id
_entity_poly.type
_entity_poly.pdbx_seq_one_letter_code
_entity_poly.pdbx_strand_id
1 'polypeptide(L)'
;MRISKTYKNNLWAKALQSSSKNGSAMIFMIFVVGVLFMLGLFLIDYMTQERYLTEKVSERMQAHYAAEAGVQKAAVQLRELFSQKLLSDKGEVNRNFLSLLDIDKAQDFSFKTFIKQNELLPDTEAEVIVTLSALRPTPFYANINRFEQIPTELQAFYESPQGEDKGKALGGWEGILVYTSTGKYKKTEKTIQVAKEIKVTDLTAPADEYTLFISGHKDEFLKEGEFRCKNWSVVRELYEMVTKLAQQTNKAFKSVLGNTATDFFWEPSVASNVSFEGEVKMKTLGIIRDFVLSVSDGDIKDYVDMTIQELKPHNWGKVRTNGRLHVFLPFFAADDIINYFEDKNVFSHQRPEIGFLFCSNQLHDPYLSKYSYYEGDIIRYYQKLKPYVLGVTETPYPSSESYTLNTKHDFVAENPDLLEPPKFKRIFKDAKDYCHEFYDKELTVAGTYSKPATLWGLKYVQGPLNIGGRISGQCMIVCEGDINVTSDILHDNANSYLALVSLNGKVKLKPSLKKAKIEAAIYAKNSIVGNESINVFGNLAVENLNRQDGESGPLLMPKHVILEYDFNLRSRVANNITFNISDIIVTQRSGSNL
;
A
#
# COMPACT_ATOMS: atom_id res chain seq x y z
N MET A 1 -5.96 64.40 125.36
CA MET A 1 -7.31 64.39 124.73
C MET A 1 -7.14 64.86 123.29
N ARG A 2 -7.46 64.00 122.31
CA ARG A 2 -7.65 64.28 120.86
C ARG A 2 -6.44 64.73 119.99
N ILE A 3 -6.47 64.26 118.72
CA ILE A 3 -5.81 64.77 117.48
C ILE A 3 -4.33 64.30 117.31
N SER A 4 -3.81 63.80 116.19
CA SER A 4 -4.25 63.56 114.80
C SER A 4 -3.32 62.53 114.14
N LYS A 5 -3.89 61.58 113.38
CA LYS A 5 -3.23 60.79 112.32
C LYS A 5 -3.56 61.47 111.00
N THR A 6 -2.57 61.89 110.20
CA THR A 6 -2.46 61.66 108.74
C THR A 6 -1.31 62.48 108.15
N TYR A 7 -0.84 62.10 106.95
CA TYR A 7 0.33 62.60 106.21
C TYR A 7 1.66 61.87 106.44
N LYS A 8 1.71 60.57 106.10
CA LYS A 8 2.99 59.91 105.75
C LYS A 8 2.88 58.77 104.72
N ASN A 9 1.87 58.76 103.84
CA ASN A 9 1.64 57.64 102.92
C ASN A 9 1.87 57.90 101.41
N ASN A 10 2.34 59.07 100.97
CA ASN A 10 2.36 59.38 99.52
C ASN A 10 3.73 59.39 98.82
N LEU A 11 4.83 59.01 99.47
CA LEU A 11 6.15 58.98 98.81
C LEU A 11 6.65 57.58 98.41
N TRP A 12 6.20 56.51 99.06
CA TRP A 12 6.62 55.15 98.71
C TRP A 12 5.84 54.54 97.53
N ALA A 13 4.62 55.03 97.27
CA ALA A 13 3.80 54.54 96.15
C ALA A 13 4.26 55.05 94.77
N LYS A 14 4.95 56.21 94.70
CA LYS A 14 5.43 56.77 93.42
C LYS A 14 6.76 56.19 92.94
N ALA A 15 7.62 55.70 93.83
CA ALA A 15 8.91 55.10 93.46
C ALA A 15 8.77 53.64 92.96
N LEU A 16 7.78 52.89 93.47
CA LEU A 16 7.50 51.52 93.01
C LEU A 16 6.74 51.47 91.68
N GLN A 17 6.02 52.55 91.30
CA GLN A 17 5.23 52.58 90.08
C GLN A 17 6.01 53.03 88.82
N SER A 18 7.18 53.67 88.97
CA SER A 18 8.05 54.02 87.84
C SER A 18 9.08 52.93 87.49
N SER A 19 9.37 52.01 88.43
CA SER A 19 10.27 50.86 88.18
C SER A 19 9.54 49.68 87.51
N SER A 20 8.26 49.44 87.83
CA SER A 20 7.52 48.28 87.28
C SER A 20 6.98 48.47 85.85
N LYS A 21 6.76 49.72 85.40
CA LYS A 21 6.23 50.02 84.05
C LYS A 21 7.25 49.85 82.93
N ASN A 22 8.54 50.05 83.23
CA ASN A 22 9.61 49.91 82.23
C ASN A 22 10.02 48.44 82.03
N GLY A 23 9.96 47.61 83.08
CA GLY A 23 10.22 46.18 82.99
C GLY A 23 9.13 45.39 82.25
N SER A 24 7.84 45.71 82.49
CA SER A 24 6.73 45.03 81.80
C SER A 24 6.64 45.39 80.31
N ALA A 25 6.95 46.64 79.95
CA ALA A 25 7.00 47.09 78.56
C ALA A 25 8.19 46.46 77.81
N MET A 26 9.35 46.30 78.45
CA MET A 26 10.50 45.60 77.87
C MET A 26 10.20 44.12 77.59
N ILE A 27 9.58 43.42 78.54
CA ILE A 27 9.22 41.99 78.39
C ILE A 27 8.21 41.83 77.26
N PHE A 28 7.22 42.73 77.16
CA PHE A 28 6.24 42.70 76.07
C PHE A 28 6.90 42.96 74.70
N MET A 29 7.84 43.91 74.63
CA MET A 29 8.56 44.19 73.39
C MET A 29 9.46 43.02 72.97
N ILE A 30 10.16 42.39 73.91
CA ILE A 30 10.96 41.17 73.66
C ILE A 30 10.07 40.01 73.20
N PHE A 31 8.87 39.86 73.78
CA PHE A 31 7.91 38.85 73.37
C PHE A 31 7.39 39.10 71.94
N VAL A 32 7.01 40.34 71.61
CA VAL A 32 6.56 40.71 70.26
C VAL A 32 7.68 40.52 69.24
N VAL A 33 8.90 40.94 69.56
CA VAL A 33 10.08 40.72 68.70
C VAL A 33 10.39 39.23 68.56
N GLY A 34 10.26 38.45 69.63
CA GLY A 34 10.44 36.99 69.60
C GLY A 34 9.40 36.28 68.72
N VAL A 35 8.13 36.68 68.80
CA VAL A 35 7.05 36.15 67.94
C VAL A 35 7.27 36.55 66.48
N LEU A 36 7.65 37.80 66.20
CA LEU A 36 8.00 38.26 64.84
C LEU A 36 9.22 37.52 64.28
N PHE A 37 10.22 37.23 65.12
CA PHE A 37 11.39 36.46 64.73
C PHE A 37 11.04 35.01 64.40
N MET A 38 10.19 34.37 65.23
CA MET A 38 9.68 33.01 64.96
C MET A 38 8.84 32.97 63.67
N LEU A 39 7.97 33.95 63.44
CA LEU A 39 7.20 34.08 62.19
C LEU A 39 8.11 34.29 60.98
N GLY A 40 9.16 35.11 61.12
CA GLY A 40 10.16 35.34 60.07
C GLY A 40 10.92 34.06 59.71
N LEU A 41 11.36 33.28 60.71
CA LEU A 41 12.00 31.99 60.50
C LEU A 41 11.03 30.98 59.84
N PHE A 42 9.77 30.95 60.29
CA PHE A 42 8.76 30.06 59.71
C PHE A 42 8.44 30.40 58.25
N LEU A 43 8.40 31.69 57.89
CA LEU A 43 8.24 32.14 56.51
C LEU A 43 9.44 31.76 55.64
N ILE A 44 10.66 31.90 56.15
CA ILE A 44 11.87 31.50 55.43
C ILE A 44 11.87 29.99 55.20
N ASP A 45 11.59 29.19 56.25
CA ASP A 45 11.54 27.73 56.15
C ASP A 45 10.45 27.27 55.18
N TYR A 46 9.25 27.84 55.27
CA TYR A 46 8.15 27.60 54.33
C TYR A 46 8.53 27.94 52.88
N MET A 47 9.14 29.11 52.63
CA MET A 47 9.59 29.49 51.29
C MET A 47 10.70 28.58 50.75
N THR A 48 11.62 28.13 51.60
CA THR A 48 12.67 27.18 51.19
C THR A 48 12.10 25.81 50.87
N GLN A 49 11.10 25.34 51.63
CA GLN A 49 10.41 24.08 51.35
C GLN A 49 9.62 24.15 50.04
N GLU A 50 8.85 25.21 49.81
CA GLU A 50 8.11 25.42 48.56
C GLU A 50 9.03 25.50 47.34
N ARG A 51 10.16 26.22 47.45
CA ARG A 51 11.16 26.28 46.37
C ARG A 51 11.76 24.91 46.08
N TYR A 52 12.14 24.17 47.12
CA TYR A 52 12.68 22.82 46.97
C TYR A 52 11.66 21.85 46.34
N LEU A 53 10.39 21.91 46.76
CA LEU A 53 9.31 21.11 46.19
C LEU A 53 9.06 21.49 44.73
N THR A 54 9.00 22.78 44.42
CA THR A 54 8.79 23.28 43.06
C THR A 54 9.94 22.87 42.13
N GLU A 55 11.19 22.98 42.60
CA GLU A 55 12.36 22.55 41.84
C GLU A 55 12.32 21.05 41.58
N LYS A 56 12.03 20.23 42.61
CA LYS A 56 11.91 18.77 42.47
C LYS A 56 10.78 18.35 41.54
N VAL A 57 9.64 19.05 41.57
CA VAL A 57 8.53 18.82 40.62
C VAL A 57 8.94 19.21 39.21
N SER A 58 9.58 20.36 39.02
CA SER A 58 10.11 20.79 37.73
C SER A 58 11.12 19.78 37.16
N GLU A 59 12.07 19.31 37.96
CA GLU A 59 13.05 18.31 37.53
C GLU A 59 12.38 16.98 37.12
N ARG A 60 11.38 16.53 37.89
CA ARG A 60 10.58 15.35 37.53
C ARG A 60 9.80 15.53 36.24
N MET A 61 9.21 16.72 36.02
CA MET A 61 8.49 17.03 34.78
C MET A 61 9.44 17.03 33.58
N GLN A 62 10.64 17.61 33.71
CA GLN A 62 11.63 17.61 32.63
C GLN A 62 12.14 16.20 32.31
N ALA A 63 12.43 15.38 33.32
CA ALA A 63 12.78 13.97 33.12
C ALA A 63 11.63 13.19 32.45
N HIS A 64 10.38 13.49 32.79
CA HIS A 64 9.20 12.88 32.16
C HIS A 64 9.08 13.27 30.67
N TYR A 65 9.21 14.55 30.33
CA TYR A 65 9.18 15.00 28.94
C TYR A 65 10.35 14.44 28.11
N ALA A 66 11.53 14.30 28.71
CA ALA A 66 12.66 13.63 28.06
C ALA A 66 12.31 12.17 27.73
N ALA A 67 11.64 11.47 28.64
CA ALA A 67 11.19 10.10 28.40
C ALA A 67 10.11 10.01 27.30
N GLU A 68 9.13 10.92 27.28
CA GLU A 68 8.11 10.96 26.22
C GLU A 68 8.71 11.25 24.84
N ALA A 69 9.65 12.19 24.76
CA ALA A 69 10.38 12.47 23.53
C ALA A 69 11.22 11.26 23.07
N GLY A 70 11.78 10.50 24.03
CA GLY A 70 12.39 9.20 23.78
C GLY A 70 11.46 8.25 23.05
N VAL A 71 10.25 8.04 23.58
CA VAL A 71 9.23 7.17 22.95
C VAL A 71 8.91 7.61 21.52
N GLN A 72 8.76 8.92 21.28
CA GLN A 72 8.49 9.45 19.94
C GLN A 72 9.65 9.19 18.97
N LYS A 73 10.90 9.45 19.39
CA LYS A 73 12.09 9.15 18.58
C LYS A 73 12.20 7.67 18.25
N ALA A 74 11.95 6.80 19.25
CA ALA A 74 11.94 5.35 19.05
C ALA A 74 10.85 4.92 18.06
N ALA A 75 9.65 5.50 18.14
CA ALA A 75 8.57 5.21 17.21
C ALA A 75 8.91 5.63 15.76
N VAL A 76 9.56 6.78 15.57
CA VAL A 76 10.02 7.24 14.24
C VAL A 76 11.07 6.29 13.67
N GLN A 77 12.11 5.96 14.44
CA GLN A 77 13.16 5.03 13.98
C GLN A 77 12.62 3.63 13.69
N LEU A 78 11.63 3.18 14.46
CA LEU A 78 10.97 1.91 14.20
C LEU A 78 10.14 1.95 12.91
N ARG A 79 9.44 3.06 12.62
CA ARG A 79 8.76 3.27 11.34
C ARG A 79 9.75 3.29 10.17
N GLU A 80 10.94 3.86 10.35
CA GLU A 80 12.01 3.81 9.34
C GLU A 80 12.46 2.36 9.07
N LEU A 81 12.64 1.54 10.11
CA LEU A 81 12.95 0.11 9.96
C LEU A 81 11.85 -0.63 9.19
N PHE A 82 10.58 -0.30 9.42
CA PHE A 82 9.44 -0.91 8.72
C PHE A 82 9.31 -0.51 7.26
N SER A 83 9.91 0.62 6.87
CA SER A 83 9.94 1.08 5.47
C SER A 83 11.06 0.44 4.64
N GLN A 84 11.92 -0.40 5.25
CA GLN A 84 13.00 -1.08 4.55
C GLN A 84 12.49 -2.26 3.72
N LYS A 85 13.22 -2.60 2.67
CA LYS A 85 12.94 -3.80 1.85
C LYS A 85 13.62 -5.04 2.45
N LEU A 86 12.98 -6.20 2.26
CA LEU A 86 13.56 -7.49 2.68
C LEU A 86 14.84 -7.83 1.89
N LEU A 87 14.85 -7.51 0.59
CA LEU A 87 16.06 -7.62 -0.25
C LEU A 87 16.59 -6.24 -0.60
N SER A 88 17.91 -6.08 -0.51
CA SER A 88 18.59 -4.92 -1.09
C SER A 88 18.56 -4.99 -2.62
N ASP A 89 18.85 -3.87 -3.30
CA ASP A 89 18.95 -3.84 -4.77
C ASP A 89 20.04 -4.79 -5.32
N LYS A 90 20.95 -5.28 -4.45
CA LYS A 90 22.01 -6.26 -4.76
C LYS A 90 21.60 -7.71 -4.44
N GLY A 91 20.39 -7.94 -3.94
CA GLY A 91 19.88 -9.26 -3.56
C GLY A 91 20.34 -9.76 -2.19
N GLU A 92 20.89 -8.89 -1.34
CA GLU A 92 21.27 -9.25 0.04
C GLU A 92 20.06 -9.20 0.96
N VAL A 93 19.94 -10.17 1.87
CA VAL A 93 18.81 -10.28 2.81
C VAL A 93 19.00 -9.33 3.98
N ASN A 94 18.02 -8.47 4.22
CA ASN A 94 17.96 -7.63 5.41
C ASN A 94 17.53 -8.47 6.61
N ARG A 95 18.52 -8.92 7.40
CA ARG A 95 18.29 -9.81 8.56
C ARG A 95 17.45 -9.18 9.65
N ASN A 96 17.58 -7.87 9.87
CA ASN A 96 16.80 -7.15 10.89
C ASN A 96 15.32 -7.08 10.51
N PHE A 97 15.04 -6.87 9.23
CA PHE A 97 13.67 -6.88 8.72
C PHE A 97 13.10 -8.31 8.70
N LEU A 98 13.89 -9.30 8.29
CA LEU A 98 13.49 -10.70 8.33
C LEU A 98 13.16 -11.19 9.74
N SER A 99 13.92 -10.76 10.77
CA SER A 99 13.63 -11.12 12.16
C SER A 99 12.29 -10.58 12.67
N LEU A 100 11.78 -9.50 12.06
CA LEU A 100 10.47 -8.94 12.36
C LEU A 100 9.36 -9.65 11.56
N LEU A 101 9.63 -10.08 10.33
CA LEU A 101 8.65 -10.81 9.53
C LEU A 101 8.43 -12.25 10.02
N ASP A 102 9.49 -12.90 10.50
CA ASP A 102 9.43 -14.26 11.05
C ASP A 102 8.89 -14.23 12.49
N ILE A 103 7.67 -14.73 12.69
CA ILE A 103 6.97 -14.70 14.00
C ILE A 103 7.80 -15.33 15.14
N ASP A 104 8.54 -16.40 14.86
CA ASP A 104 9.33 -17.11 15.89
C ASP A 104 10.51 -16.25 16.35
N LYS A 105 11.06 -15.43 15.45
CA LYS A 105 12.18 -14.52 15.77
C LYS A 105 11.68 -13.18 16.31
N ALA A 106 10.48 -12.75 15.90
CA ALA A 106 9.88 -11.51 16.36
C ALA A 106 9.62 -11.53 17.88
N GLN A 107 9.43 -12.72 18.47
CA GLN A 107 9.26 -12.88 19.92
C GLN A 107 10.47 -12.39 20.73
N ASP A 108 11.68 -12.54 20.19
CA ASP A 108 12.92 -12.12 20.85
C ASP A 108 13.38 -10.72 20.40
N PHE A 109 12.55 -9.99 19.66
CA PHE A 109 12.91 -8.68 19.15
C PHE A 109 13.05 -7.66 20.29
N SER A 110 14.23 -7.04 20.35
CA SER A 110 14.53 -5.91 21.22
C SER A 110 15.26 -4.84 20.42
N PHE A 111 14.73 -3.62 20.44
CA PHE A 111 15.34 -2.45 19.83
C PHE A 111 15.70 -1.42 20.91
N LYS A 112 16.93 -0.90 20.87
CA LYS A 112 17.40 0.11 21.82
C LYS A 112 17.75 1.40 21.09
N THR A 113 17.28 2.51 21.62
CA THR A 113 17.65 3.85 21.13
C THR A 113 17.92 4.80 22.27
N PHE A 114 18.66 5.86 21.97
CA PHE A 114 19.16 6.81 22.94
C PHE A 114 19.00 8.23 22.40
N ILE A 115 18.61 9.14 23.28
CA ILE A 115 18.73 10.58 23.08
C ILE A 115 19.97 11.01 23.84
N LYS A 116 20.95 11.54 23.10
CA LYS A 116 22.21 11.98 23.70
C LYS A 116 21.98 13.22 24.56
N GLN A 117 22.85 13.42 25.54
CA GLN A 117 22.80 14.60 26.39
C GLN A 117 22.79 15.87 25.54
N ASN A 118 21.89 16.80 25.88
CA ASN A 118 21.72 18.10 25.21
C ASN A 118 21.19 18.05 23.76
N GLU A 119 20.67 16.91 23.30
CA GLU A 119 20.07 16.80 21.95
C GLU A 119 18.70 17.49 21.85
N LEU A 120 17.89 17.46 22.91
CA LEU A 120 16.56 18.09 22.97
C LEU A 120 16.56 19.36 23.85
N LEU A 121 17.00 19.21 25.10
CA LEU A 121 17.08 20.27 26.11
C LEU A 121 18.39 20.13 26.89
N PRO A 122 18.93 21.22 27.45
CA PRO A 122 20.12 21.17 28.31
C PRO A 122 19.93 20.18 29.47
N ASP A 123 20.95 19.39 29.78
CA ASP A 123 21.01 18.40 30.86
C ASP A 123 19.96 17.28 30.79
N THR A 124 19.35 17.05 29.62
CA THR A 124 18.43 15.93 29.40
C THR A 124 19.08 14.81 28.59
N GLU A 125 18.83 13.57 29.00
CA GLU A 125 19.13 12.36 28.23
C GLU A 125 17.98 11.36 28.38
N ALA A 126 17.83 10.44 27.41
CA ALA A 126 16.83 9.38 27.52
C ALA A 126 17.32 8.08 26.88
N GLU A 127 17.07 6.96 27.54
CA GLU A 127 17.23 5.62 26.99
C GLU A 127 15.85 5.02 26.74
N VAL A 128 15.69 4.32 25.62
CA VAL A 128 14.45 3.62 25.27
C VAL A 128 14.76 2.20 24.86
N ILE A 129 14.06 1.27 25.48
CA ILE A 129 14.07 -0.14 25.11
C ILE A 129 12.66 -0.48 24.60
N VAL A 130 12.61 -0.99 23.38
CA VAL A 130 11.39 -1.43 22.71
C VAL A 130 11.39 -2.94 22.64
N THR A 131 10.35 -3.56 23.17
CA THR A 131 10.17 -5.03 23.14
C THR A 131 8.81 -5.39 22.54
N LEU A 132 8.73 -6.58 21.94
CA LEU A 132 7.47 -7.18 21.51
C LEU A 132 6.93 -8.14 22.57
N SER A 133 5.61 -8.18 22.71
CA SER A 133 4.92 -9.06 23.65
C SER A 133 3.56 -9.49 23.09
N ALA A 134 2.99 -10.57 23.64
CA ALA A 134 1.65 -11.05 23.30
C ALA A 134 1.41 -11.31 21.79
N LEU A 135 2.43 -11.85 21.10
CA LEU A 135 2.36 -12.20 19.68
C LEU A 135 1.30 -13.28 19.41
N ARG A 136 0.50 -13.08 18.37
CA ARG A 136 -0.52 -14.00 17.88
C ARG A 136 -0.50 -14.05 16.35
N PRO A 137 -0.61 -15.25 15.74
CA PRO A 137 -0.70 -15.35 14.28
C PRO A 137 -2.05 -14.85 13.77
N THR A 138 -2.06 -14.36 12.52
CA THR A 138 -3.24 -13.90 11.78
C THR A 138 -3.26 -14.56 10.40
N PRO A 139 -4.43 -14.66 9.72
CA PRO A 139 -4.52 -15.28 8.40
C PRO A 139 -3.92 -14.41 7.27
N PHE A 140 -3.44 -13.21 7.56
CA PHE A 140 -2.86 -12.28 6.60
C PHE A 140 -1.34 -12.40 6.51
N TYR A 141 -0.84 -13.62 6.28
CA TYR A 141 0.58 -13.88 6.01
C TYR A 141 0.86 -13.96 4.50
N ALA A 142 2.13 -13.87 4.13
CA ALA A 142 2.59 -14.13 2.77
C ALA A 142 3.57 -15.31 2.74
N ASN A 143 3.65 -15.95 1.58
CA ASN A 143 4.69 -16.90 1.21
C ASN A 143 5.41 -16.39 -0.04
N ILE A 144 6.63 -16.88 -0.25
CA ILE A 144 7.41 -16.54 -1.44
C ILE A 144 7.01 -17.49 -2.56
N ASN A 145 6.73 -16.95 -3.74
CA ASN A 145 6.43 -17.76 -4.90
C ASN A 145 7.65 -18.64 -5.25
N ARG A 146 7.41 -19.94 -5.43
CA ARG A 146 8.46 -20.95 -5.72
C ARG A 146 9.27 -20.69 -7.00
N PHE A 147 8.75 -19.90 -7.92
CA PHE A 147 9.41 -19.57 -9.19
C PHE A 147 10.31 -18.32 -9.07
N GLU A 148 10.28 -17.62 -7.94
CA GLU A 148 11.18 -16.50 -7.67
C GLU A 148 12.59 -17.00 -7.37
N GLN A 149 13.59 -16.32 -7.96
CA GLN A 149 14.98 -16.56 -7.65
C GLN A 149 15.36 -15.78 -6.39
N ILE A 150 15.47 -16.47 -5.26
CA ILE A 150 15.80 -15.87 -3.96
C ILE A 150 17.03 -16.51 -3.31
N PRO A 151 17.72 -15.78 -2.40
CA PRO A 151 18.81 -16.34 -1.60
C PRO A 151 18.40 -17.57 -0.78
N THR A 152 19.35 -18.48 -0.54
CA THR A 152 19.13 -19.74 0.21
C THR A 152 18.48 -19.52 1.58
N GLU A 153 18.81 -18.41 2.26
CA GLU A 153 18.27 -18.05 3.57
C GLU A 153 16.73 -17.89 3.58
N LEU A 154 16.12 -17.58 2.43
CA LEU A 154 14.69 -17.33 2.29
C LEU A 154 13.89 -18.53 1.76
N GLN A 155 14.56 -19.62 1.36
CA GLN A 155 13.89 -20.78 0.75
C GLN A 155 12.91 -21.50 1.68
N ALA A 156 13.07 -21.36 3.00
CA ALA A 156 12.15 -21.90 3.99
C ALA A 156 10.75 -21.26 3.93
N PHE A 157 10.61 -20.10 3.29
CA PHE A 157 9.36 -19.35 3.16
C PHE A 157 8.66 -19.58 1.82
N TYR A 158 9.16 -20.50 0.98
CA TYR A 158 8.50 -20.82 -0.28
C TYR A 158 7.09 -21.40 -0.07
N GLU A 159 6.21 -21.08 -1.01
CA GLU A 159 4.92 -21.75 -1.16
C GLU A 159 5.13 -23.26 -1.38
N SER A 160 4.39 -24.07 -0.62
CA SER A 160 4.43 -25.52 -0.73
C SER A 160 3.93 -26.00 -2.11
N PRO A 161 4.55 -27.02 -2.72
CA PRO A 161 4.12 -27.53 -4.03
C PRO A 161 2.70 -28.08 -4.08
N GLN A 162 2.14 -28.46 -2.93
CA GLN A 162 0.85 -29.16 -2.80
C GLN A 162 -0.31 -28.22 -2.44
N GLY A 163 -0.10 -26.90 -2.38
CA GLY A 163 -1.14 -25.94 -1.97
C GLY A 163 -1.55 -26.04 -0.49
N GLU A 164 -0.93 -26.94 0.28
CA GLU A 164 -1.04 -26.99 1.73
C GLU A 164 -0.02 -26.04 2.36
N ASP A 165 -0.46 -25.19 3.29
CA ASP A 165 0.32 -24.20 4.07
C ASP A 165 1.45 -24.82 4.92
N LYS A 166 2.42 -25.48 4.30
CA LYS A 166 3.55 -26.15 4.95
C LYS A 166 4.85 -25.34 4.90
N GLY A 167 4.88 -24.24 4.14
CA GLY A 167 5.99 -23.28 4.15
C GLY A 167 5.92 -22.36 5.37
N LYS A 168 7.06 -21.84 5.84
CA LYS A 168 7.06 -20.86 6.92
C LYS A 168 6.40 -19.56 6.43
N ALA A 169 5.55 -18.97 7.25
CA ALA A 169 4.85 -17.72 6.94
C ALA A 169 5.76 -16.49 7.14
N LEU A 170 5.64 -15.50 6.26
CA LEU A 170 6.18 -14.15 6.46
C LEU A 170 5.05 -13.22 6.88
N GLY A 171 5.26 -12.46 7.97
CA GLY A 171 4.25 -11.58 8.54
C GLY A 171 3.04 -12.35 9.06
N GLY A 172 1.85 -11.74 8.97
CA GLY A 172 0.61 -12.36 9.43
C GLY A 172 0.59 -12.58 10.93
N TRP A 173 0.87 -11.53 11.70
CA TRP A 173 0.81 -11.59 13.16
C TRP A 173 0.41 -10.24 13.75
N GLU A 174 -0.13 -10.28 14.96
CA GLU A 174 -0.43 -9.11 15.79
C GLU A 174 0.24 -9.24 17.16
N GLY A 175 0.53 -8.11 17.81
CA GLY A 175 1.16 -8.10 19.12
C GLY A 175 1.13 -6.73 19.78
N ILE A 176 1.79 -6.64 20.93
CA ILE A 176 1.91 -5.41 21.72
C ILE A 176 3.37 -4.99 21.76
N LEU A 177 3.63 -3.79 21.26
CA LEU A 177 4.92 -3.15 21.27
C LEU A 177 5.03 -2.27 22.52
N VAL A 178 5.98 -2.60 23.39
CA VAL A 178 6.18 -1.95 24.69
C VAL A 178 7.42 -1.09 24.64
N TYR A 179 7.23 0.22 24.71
CA TYR A 179 8.29 1.21 24.86
C TYR A 179 8.56 1.44 26.35
N THR A 180 9.72 1.03 26.84
CA THR A 180 10.21 1.39 28.19
C THR A 180 11.24 2.50 28.02
N SER A 181 10.88 3.73 28.37
CA SER A 181 11.78 4.88 28.29
C SER A 181 12.14 5.41 29.67
N THR A 182 13.44 5.60 29.92
CA THR A 182 13.98 6.24 31.12
C THR A 182 14.60 7.56 30.71
N GLY A 183 13.93 8.66 31.07
CA GLY A 183 14.44 10.02 30.89
C GLY A 183 15.17 10.49 32.14
N LYS A 184 16.27 11.21 31.96
CA LYS A 184 17.04 11.81 33.05
C LYS A 184 17.17 13.30 32.85
N TYR A 185 17.06 14.03 33.95
CA TYR A 185 17.37 15.45 34.02
C TYR A 185 18.15 15.72 35.31
N LYS A 186 19.39 16.21 35.18
CA LYS A 186 20.35 16.34 36.29
C LYS A 186 20.49 15.03 37.09
N LYS A 187 19.99 14.98 38.33
CA LYS A 187 20.02 13.80 39.23
C LYS A 187 18.68 13.07 39.31
N THR A 188 17.65 13.56 38.61
CA THR A 188 16.31 13.00 38.65
C THR A 188 16.09 12.10 37.45
N GLU A 189 15.67 10.87 37.70
CA GLU A 189 15.31 9.90 36.65
C GLU A 189 13.81 9.59 36.70
N LYS A 190 13.22 9.39 35.52
CA LYS A 190 11.82 9.02 35.39
C LYS A 190 11.64 7.99 34.29
N THR A 191 11.03 6.87 34.63
CA THR A 191 10.70 5.80 33.67
C THR A 191 9.22 5.82 33.33
N ILE A 192 8.91 5.77 32.03
CA ILE A 192 7.58 5.58 31.49
C ILE A 192 7.54 4.30 30.66
N GLN A 193 6.39 3.64 30.69
CA GLN A 193 6.07 2.53 29.80
C GLN A 193 4.85 2.89 28.97
N VAL A 194 4.98 2.79 27.65
CA VAL A 194 3.90 3.01 26.68
C VAL A 194 3.73 1.73 25.89
N ALA A 195 2.52 1.18 25.87
CA ALA A 195 2.17 0.00 25.07
C ALA A 195 1.29 0.40 23.89
N LYS A 196 1.65 -0.05 22.68
CA LYS A 196 0.89 0.15 21.45
C LYS A 196 0.68 -1.17 20.72
N GLU A 197 -0.46 -1.33 20.06
CA GLU A 197 -0.69 -2.49 19.21
C GLU A 197 0.10 -2.38 17.92
N ILE A 198 0.62 -3.50 17.46
CA ILE A 198 1.29 -3.63 16.17
C ILE A 198 0.69 -4.82 15.42
N LYS A 199 0.45 -4.61 14.14
CA LYS A 199 -0.02 -5.65 13.22
C LYS A 199 0.89 -5.68 11.99
N VAL A 200 1.21 -6.89 11.56
CA VAL A 200 2.04 -7.16 10.38
C VAL A 200 1.20 -7.96 9.42
N THR A 201 0.79 -7.32 8.34
CA THR A 201 -0.31 -7.79 7.48
C THR A 201 0.11 -7.80 6.03
N ASP A 202 -0.09 -8.91 5.34
CA ASP A 202 -0.03 -9.00 3.89
C ASP A 202 -1.24 -8.28 3.27
N LEU A 203 -0.97 -7.20 2.54
CA LEU A 203 -1.98 -6.40 1.85
C LEU A 203 -2.20 -6.81 0.39
N THR A 204 -1.65 -7.95 -0.05
CA THR A 204 -1.79 -8.43 -1.42
C THR A 204 -3.26 -8.59 -1.83
N ALA A 205 -3.61 -7.98 -2.97
CA ALA A 205 -4.94 -8.00 -3.55
C ALA A 205 -5.47 -9.44 -3.80
N PRO A 206 -6.81 -9.63 -3.84
CA PRO A 206 -7.42 -10.96 -3.97
C PRO A 206 -6.96 -11.77 -5.20
N ALA A 207 -6.70 -11.14 -6.34
CA ALA A 207 -6.37 -11.78 -7.62
C ALA A 207 -5.08 -11.21 -8.24
N ASP A 208 -4.03 -11.04 -7.45
CA ASP A 208 -2.78 -10.37 -7.84
C ASP A 208 -2.05 -10.99 -9.03
N GLU A 209 -2.33 -12.23 -9.41
CA GLU A 209 -1.74 -12.84 -10.62
C GLU A 209 -2.40 -12.41 -11.93
N TYR A 210 -3.59 -11.82 -11.86
CA TYR A 210 -4.47 -11.60 -13.00
C TYR A 210 -4.61 -10.11 -13.30
N THR A 211 -4.50 -9.73 -14.58
CA THR A 211 -4.93 -8.40 -15.07
C THR A 211 -6.44 -8.29 -14.99
N LEU A 212 -7.13 -9.35 -15.40
CA LEU A 212 -8.58 -9.50 -15.34
C LEU A 212 -8.92 -10.89 -14.77
N PHE A 213 -9.70 -10.91 -13.70
CA PHE A 213 -10.24 -12.13 -13.11
C PHE A 213 -11.76 -12.02 -12.95
N ILE A 214 -12.50 -12.96 -13.54
CA ILE A 214 -13.95 -13.07 -13.42
C ILE A 214 -14.27 -14.35 -12.64
N SER A 215 -14.65 -14.21 -11.38
CA SER A 215 -14.88 -15.36 -10.50
C SER A 215 -16.24 -16.02 -10.68
N GLY A 216 -17.23 -15.30 -11.25
CA GLY A 216 -18.55 -15.84 -11.52
C GLY A 216 -18.58 -16.84 -12.68
N HIS A 217 -19.63 -17.67 -12.69
CA HIS A 217 -19.81 -18.76 -13.65
C HIS A 217 -20.76 -18.43 -14.82
N LYS A 218 -21.07 -17.15 -15.03
CA LYS A 218 -22.02 -16.70 -16.05
C LYS A 218 -21.34 -16.46 -17.39
N ASP A 219 -22.18 -16.33 -18.42
CA ASP A 219 -21.76 -15.83 -19.73
C ASP A 219 -21.61 -14.30 -19.66
N GLU A 220 -20.43 -13.82 -20.05
CA GLU A 220 -20.04 -12.41 -20.06
C GLU A 220 -19.68 -12.00 -21.50
N PHE A 221 -20.03 -10.78 -21.89
CA PHE A 221 -19.92 -10.33 -23.28
C PHE A 221 -19.12 -9.03 -23.41
N LEU A 222 -18.09 -9.04 -24.25
CA LEU A 222 -17.35 -7.87 -24.71
C LEU A 222 -17.72 -7.61 -26.18
N LYS A 223 -18.89 -7.01 -26.41
CA LYS A 223 -19.37 -6.69 -27.76
C LYS A 223 -19.14 -5.24 -28.10
N GLU A 224 -19.59 -4.31 -27.26
CA GLU A 224 -19.53 -2.88 -27.58
C GLU A 224 -18.36 -2.13 -26.92
N GLY A 225 -17.85 -1.12 -27.63
CA GLY A 225 -16.84 -0.20 -27.13
C GLY A 225 -15.42 -0.76 -27.15
N GLU A 226 -14.57 -0.19 -26.32
CA GLU A 226 -13.17 -0.57 -26.15
C GLU A 226 -12.96 -1.20 -24.77
N PHE A 227 -12.37 -2.39 -24.77
CA PHE A 227 -11.95 -3.09 -23.56
C PHE A 227 -10.56 -3.66 -23.80
N ARG A 228 -9.54 -3.06 -23.17
CA ARG A 228 -8.13 -3.44 -23.39
C ARG A 228 -7.47 -3.90 -22.11
N CYS A 229 -6.87 -5.08 -22.13
CA CYS A 229 -5.94 -5.53 -21.10
C CYS A 229 -4.50 -5.40 -21.61
N LYS A 230 -3.64 -4.76 -20.83
CA LYS A 230 -2.20 -4.76 -21.04
C LYS A 230 -1.57 -5.61 -19.95
N ASN A 231 -1.08 -6.78 -20.35
CA ASN A 231 -0.69 -7.84 -19.43
C ASN A 231 0.78 -7.76 -19.00
N TRP A 232 1.55 -6.90 -19.67
CA TRP A 232 2.98 -6.77 -19.43
C TRP A 232 3.33 -5.45 -18.74
N SER A 233 4.05 -5.53 -17.62
CA SER A 233 4.31 -4.38 -16.76
C SER A 233 5.70 -3.74 -16.92
N VAL A 234 6.64 -4.28 -17.69
CA VAL A 234 8.05 -3.91 -17.50
C VAL A 234 8.55 -2.85 -18.47
N VAL A 235 8.84 -1.63 -18.00
CA VAL A 235 9.44 -0.55 -18.83
C VAL A 235 10.97 -0.68 -18.94
N ARG A 236 11.65 -1.05 -17.85
CA ARG A 236 13.11 -0.96 -17.73
C ARG A 236 13.86 -2.08 -18.46
N GLU A 237 13.43 -3.32 -18.28
CA GLU A 237 14.00 -4.48 -18.98
C GLU A 237 13.70 -4.42 -20.49
N LEU A 238 12.60 -3.75 -20.87
CA LEU A 238 12.25 -3.41 -22.25
C LEU A 238 13.27 -2.48 -22.90
N TYR A 239 13.69 -1.42 -22.19
CA TYR A 239 14.74 -0.53 -22.67
C TYR A 239 16.06 -1.27 -22.89
N GLU A 240 16.45 -2.13 -21.96
CA GLU A 240 17.67 -2.95 -22.09
C GLU A 240 17.57 -3.94 -23.25
N MET A 241 16.42 -4.61 -23.42
CA MET A 241 16.12 -5.49 -24.54
C MET A 241 16.21 -4.75 -25.87
N VAL A 242 15.57 -3.59 -26.00
CA VAL A 242 15.54 -2.81 -27.24
C VAL A 242 16.92 -2.24 -27.56
N THR A 243 17.68 -1.86 -26.53
CA THR A 243 19.08 -1.44 -26.69
C THR A 243 19.94 -2.61 -27.21
N LYS A 244 19.77 -3.83 -26.67
CA LYS A 244 20.46 -5.04 -27.15
C LYS A 244 20.06 -5.39 -28.60
N LEU A 245 18.76 -5.36 -28.89
CA LEU A 245 18.21 -5.55 -30.24
C LEU A 245 18.82 -4.55 -31.22
N ALA A 246 18.80 -3.25 -30.90
CA ALA A 246 19.34 -2.19 -31.74
C ALA A 246 20.87 -2.32 -31.97
N GLN A 247 21.62 -2.76 -30.96
CA GLN A 247 23.06 -2.99 -31.07
C GLN A 247 23.40 -4.16 -32.00
N GLN A 248 22.67 -5.28 -31.91
CA GLN A 248 22.93 -6.48 -32.71
C GLN A 248 22.38 -6.40 -34.14
N THR A 249 21.30 -5.66 -34.35
CA THR A 249 20.57 -5.60 -35.64
C THR A 249 20.89 -4.33 -36.44
N ASN A 250 21.98 -3.64 -36.11
CA ASN A 250 22.39 -2.29 -36.55
C ASN A 250 22.26 -2.02 -38.08
N LYS A 251 22.29 -3.05 -38.94
CA LYS A 251 22.00 -2.93 -40.39
C LYS A 251 20.50 -2.92 -40.71
N ALA A 252 19.71 -3.84 -40.14
CA ALA A 252 18.26 -3.94 -40.32
C ALA A 252 17.52 -2.80 -39.59
N PHE A 253 17.97 -2.44 -38.39
CA PHE A 253 17.39 -1.36 -37.60
C PHE A 253 17.55 0.01 -38.29
N LYS A 254 18.72 0.27 -38.89
CA LYS A 254 19.00 1.50 -39.67
C LYS A 254 18.24 1.58 -40.99
N SER A 255 17.99 0.45 -41.67
CA SER A 255 17.21 0.45 -42.90
C SER A 255 15.71 0.71 -42.67
N VAL A 256 15.21 0.45 -41.47
CA VAL A 256 13.77 0.51 -41.14
C VAL A 256 13.41 1.81 -40.42
N LEU A 257 14.27 2.32 -39.53
CA LEU A 257 13.99 3.51 -38.72
C LEU A 257 14.86 4.74 -39.08
N GLY A 258 15.80 4.60 -40.02
CA GLY A 258 16.71 5.66 -40.44
C GLY A 258 17.78 6.04 -39.40
N ASN A 259 18.55 7.11 -39.69
CA ASN A 259 19.64 7.58 -38.81
C ASN A 259 19.17 8.26 -37.51
N THR A 260 17.86 8.47 -37.33
CA THR A 260 17.23 9.10 -36.15
C THR A 260 16.86 8.10 -35.05
N ALA A 261 17.24 6.82 -35.18
CA ALA A 261 16.96 5.79 -34.18
C ALA A 261 17.50 6.12 -32.77
N THR A 262 18.52 6.95 -32.64
CA THR A 262 19.02 7.45 -31.35
C THR A 262 18.12 8.54 -30.76
N ASP A 263 17.46 9.36 -31.57
CA ASP A 263 16.67 10.50 -31.10
C ASP A 263 15.27 10.06 -30.60
N PHE A 264 14.79 8.88 -31.00
CA PHE A 264 13.51 8.32 -30.54
C PHE A 264 13.54 7.78 -29.10
N PHE A 265 14.73 7.46 -28.57
CA PHE A 265 14.90 6.90 -27.21
C PHE A 265 15.54 7.89 -26.23
N TRP A 266 16.09 9.00 -26.72
CA TRP A 266 16.86 9.96 -25.93
C TRP A 266 16.24 11.36 -25.97
N GLU A 267 15.27 11.61 -25.09
CA GLU A 267 15.13 12.94 -24.48
C GLU A 267 15.40 12.83 -22.97
N PRO A 268 16.61 13.18 -22.51
CA PRO A 268 16.92 13.35 -21.10
C PRO A 268 16.61 14.79 -20.68
N SER A 269 15.43 15.04 -20.09
CA SER A 269 15.07 16.11 -19.12
C SER A 269 13.54 16.25 -19.13
N VAL A 270 12.74 16.42 -18.06
CA VAL A 270 12.90 17.00 -16.73
C VAL A 270 11.82 16.34 -15.84
N ALA A 271 12.16 16.14 -14.57
CA ALA A 271 11.27 15.87 -13.44
C ALA A 271 9.79 16.31 -13.61
N SER A 272 8.86 15.36 -13.69
CA SER A 272 7.58 15.40 -12.98
C SER A 272 6.76 14.13 -13.24
N ASN A 273 5.99 13.77 -12.23
CA ASN A 273 5.15 12.58 -12.13
C ASN A 273 4.14 12.43 -13.29
N VAL A 274 3.83 11.17 -13.61
CA VAL A 274 2.65 10.69 -14.36
C VAL A 274 2.72 10.79 -15.91
N SER A 275 2.54 9.64 -16.58
CA SER A 275 2.29 9.39 -18.03
C SER A 275 3.44 8.95 -18.95
N PHE A 276 4.71 9.01 -18.52
CA PHE A 276 5.85 8.63 -19.38
C PHE A 276 5.94 7.12 -19.69
N GLU A 277 5.51 6.25 -18.76
CA GLU A 277 5.68 4.80 -18.90
C GLU A 277 4.80 4.17 -20.00
N GLY A 278 3.57 4.64 -20.15
CA GLY A 278 2.64 4.14 -21.16
C GLY A 278 3.04 4.55 -22.57
N GLU A 279 3.52 5.78 -22.75
CA GLU A 279 3.91 6.30 -24.06
C GLU A 279 5.22 5.66 -24.54
N VAL A 280 6.20 5.46 -23.64
CA VAL A 280 7.43 4.72 -23.96
C VAL A 280 7.11 3.26 -24.27
N LYS A 281 6.32 2.55 -23.45
CA LYS A 281 5.88 1.17 -23.76
C LYS A 281 5.21 1.05 -25.12
N MET A 282 4.27 1.94 -25.44
CA MET A 282 3.56 1.95 -26.73
C MET A 282 4.50 2.25 -27.90
N LYS A 283 5.43 3.20 -27.76
CA LYS A 283 6.46 3.49 -28.77
C LYS A 283 7.40 2.31 -28.94
N THR A 284 7.82 1.66 -27.86
CA THR A 284 8.71 0.50 -27.89
C THR A 284 8.04 -0.73 -28.51
N LEU A 285 6.78 -1.00 -28.19
CA LEU A 285 5.98 -2.04 -28.86
C LEU A 285 5.78 -1.72 -30.34
N GLY A 286 5.55 -0.44 -30.68
CA GLY A 286 5.51 0.03 -32.08
C GLY A 286 6.81 -0.21 -32.82
N ILE A 287 7.96 -0.04 -32.16
CA ILE A 287 9.29 -0.29 -32.74
C ILE A 287 9.59 -1.79 -32.86
N ILE A 288 9.27 -2.60 -31.84
CA ILE A 288 9.40 -4.06 -31.91
C ILE A 288 8.52 -4.59 -33.04
N ARG A 289 7.28 -4.08 -33.14
CA ARG A 289 6.39 -4.33 -34.26
C ARG A 289 7.08 -3.98 -35.56
N ASP A 290 7.39 -2.71 -35.81
CA ASP A 290 7.92 -2.26 -37.10
C ASP A 290 9.22 -3.00 -37.47
N PHE A 291 10.03 -3.38 -36.47
CA PHE A 291 11.21 -4.22 -36.64
C PHE A 291 10.88 -5.67 -37.03
N VAL A 292 10.04 -6.38 -36.29
CA VAL A 292 9.64 -7.77 -36.60
C VAL A 292 8.95 -7.85 -37.96
N LEU A 293 8.12 -6.88 -38.31
CA LEU A 293 7.40 -6.81 -39.59
C LEU A 293 8.30 -6.49 -40.79
N SER A 294 9.45 -5.87 -40.54
CA SER A 294 10.37 -5.45 -41.60
C SER A 294 11.44 -6.50 -41.92
N VAL A 295 11.56 -7.53 -41.08
CA VAL A 295 12.62 -8.52 -41.15
C VAL A 295 12.02 -9.90 -41.41
N SER A 296 12.13 -10.35 -42.65
CA SER A 296 11.71 -11.69 -43.11
C SER A 296 12.72 -12.81 -42.72
N ASP A 297 13.52 -12.61 -41.67
CA ASP A 297 14.63 -13.49 -41.27
C ASP A 297 14.27 -14.28 -40.00
N GLY A 298 14.33 -15.61 -40.09
CA GLY A 298 13.95 -16.53 -39.01
C GLY A 298 14.80 -16.37 -37.75
N ASP A 299 16.09 -16.04 -37.92
CA ASP A 299 17.03 -15.89 -36.80
C ASP A 299 16.66 -14.70 -35.89
N ILE A 300 16.11 -13.63 -36.47
CA ILE A 300 15.70 -12.44 -35.72
C ILE A 300 14.38 -12.69 -34.97
N LYS A 301 13.46 -13.45 -35.56
CA LYS A 301 12.23 -13.89 -34.88
C LYS A 301 12.56 -14.78 -33.68
N ASP A 302 13.47 -15.74 -33.85
CA ASP A 302 13.91 -16.62 -32.77
C ASP A 302 14.62 -15.84 -31.66
N TYR A 303 15.42 -14.82 -32.01
CA TYR A 303 16.06 -13.94 -31.03
C TYR A 303 15.05 -13.09 -30.24
N VAL A 304 14.06 -12.49 -30.91
CA VAL A 304 12.98 -11.75 -30.22
C VAL A 304 12.20 -12.69 -29.30
N ASP A 305 11.90 -13.90 -29.77
CA ASP A 305 11.21 -14.90 -28.97
C ASP A 305 12.02 -15.34 -27.74
N MET A 306 13.32 -15.61 -27.90
CA MET A 306 14.24 -15.88 -26.79
C MET A 306 14.28 -14.71 -25.80
N THR A 307 14.38 -13.47 -26.29
CA THR A 307 14.48 -12.31 -25.42
C THR A 307 13.18 -12.05 -24.66
N ILE A 308 12.02 -12.32 -25.27
CA ILE A 308 10.74 -12.28 -24.55
C ILE A 308 10.66 -13.39 -23.51
N GLN A 309 11.20 -14.58 -23.78
CA GLN A 309 11.28 -15.64 -22.76
C GLN A 309 12.20 -15.28 -21.58
N GLU A 310 13.29 -14.54 -21.81
CA GLU A 310 14.14 -13.98 -20.74
C GLU A 310 13.37 -13.04 -19.80
N LEU A 311 12.35 -12.34 -20.33
CA LEU A 311 11.44 -11.47 -19.56
C LEU A 311 10.40 -12.25 -18.74
N LYS A 312 10.51 -13.59 -18.71
CA LYS A 312 9.71 -14.50 -17.90
C LYS A 312 8.20 -14.25 -18.05
N PRO A 313 7.59 -14.53 -19.22
CA PRO A 313 6.18 -14.23 -19.48
C PRO A 313 5.18 -14.88 -18.51
N HIS A 314 5.58 -15.96 -17.83
CA HIS A 314 4.80 -16.56 -16.74
C HIS A 314 4.55 -15.60 -15.56
N ASN A 315 5.35 -14.54 -15.43
CA ASN A 315 5.21 -13.49 -14.41
C ASN A 315 4.27 -12.35 -14.83
N TRP A 316 3.82 -12.33 -16.07
CA TRP A 316 2.90 -11.32 -16.57
C TRP A 316 1.49 -11.55 -16.05
N GLY A 317 0.65 -10.51 -16.13
CA GLY A 317 -0.74 -10.58 -15.73
C GLY A 317 -1.51 -11.54 -16.62
N LYS A 318 -2.21 -12.49 -16.00
CA LYS A 318 -3.04 -13.46 -16.73
C LYS A 318 -4.46 -12.94 -16.91
N VAL A 319 -5.23 -13.55 -17.80
CA VAL A 319 -6.67 -13.32 -17.89
C VAL A 319 -7.42 -14.61 -17.59
N ARG A 320 -8.39 -14.54 -16.68
CA ARG A 320 -9.13 -15.72 -16.24
C ARG A 320 -10.62 -15.46 -16.08
N THR A 321 -11.42 -16.45 -16.46
CA THR A 321 -12.86 -16.52 -16.17
C THR A 321 -13.23 -17.90 -15.64
N ASN A 322 -14.12 -17.95 -14.65
CA ASN A 322 -14.71 -19.20 -14.15
C ASN A 322 -16.02 -19.57 -14.88
N GLY A 323 -16.57 -18.65 -15.66
CA GLY A 323 -17.70 -18.83 -16.56
C GLY A 323 -17.23 -18.84 -18.01
N ARG A 324 -18.01 -18.18 -18.88
CA ARG A 324 -17.66 -18.01 -20.29
C ARG A 324 -17.51 -16.54 -20.64
N LEU A 325 -16.45 -16.18 -21.34
CA LEU A 325 -16.19 -14.81 -21.79
C LEU A 325 -16.20 -14.74 -23.32
N HIS A 326 -17.20 -14.08 -23.87
CA HIS A 326 -17.36 -13.85 -25.30
C HIS A 326 -16.70 -12.54 -25.72
N VAL A 327 -15.69 -12.60 -26.57
CA VAL A 327 -14.88 -11.44 -26.97
C VAL A 327 -15.06 -11.14 -28.46
N PHE A 328 -15.73 -10.04 -28.79
CA PHE A 328 -15.89 -9.60 -30.18
C PHE A 328 -14.69 -8.74 -30.58
N LEU A 329 -13.93 -9.24 -31.56
CA LEU A 329 -12.68 -8.62 -31.99
C LEU A 329 -12.91 -7.29 -32.73
N PRO A 330 -11.92 -6.38 -32.76
CA PRO A 330 -11.99 -5.18 -33.58
C PRO A 330 -12.05 -5.48 -35.07
N PHE A 331 -12.78 -4.64 -35.81
CA PHE A 331 -12.94 -4.78 -37.27
C PHE A 331 -11.59 -4.96 -38.01
N PHE A 332 -10.56 -4.23 -37.59
CA PHE A 332 -9.18 -4.41 -38.06
C PHE A 332 -8.25 -4.62 -36.86
N ALA A 333 -7.70 -5.82 -36.70
CA ALA A 333 -6.54 -6.05 -35.85
C ALA A 333 -5.27 -5.98 -36.72
N ALA A 334 -4.27 -5.18 -36.31
CA ALA A 334 -3.04 -4.99 -37.08
C ALA A 334 -2.23 -6.29 -37.27
N ASP A 335 -2.39 -7.25 -36.36
CA ASP A 335 -1.72 -8.56 -36.39
C ASP A 335 -2.17 -9.42 -37.59
N ASP A 336 -3.40 -9.22 -38.10
CA ASP A 336 -3.98 -10.04 -39.18
C ASP A 336 -3.69 -9.48 -40.58
N ILE A 337 -3.46 -8.18 -40.71
CA ILE A 337 -3.17 -7.54 -42.00
C ILE A 337 -1.80 -7.95 -42.53
N ILE A 338 -0.82 -8.17 -41.66
CA ILE A 338 0.56 -8.33 -42.11
C ILE A 338 0.85 -9.77 -42.50
N ASN A 339 0.29 -10.73 -41.76
CA ASN A 339 0.19 -12.10 -42.23
C ASN A 339 -0.53 -12.18 -43.59
N TYR A 340 -1.55 -11.35 -43.83
CA TYR A 340 -2.31 -11.36 -45.08
C TYR A 340 -1.58 -10.79 -46.30
N PHE A 341 -0.61 -9.87 -46.12
CA PHE A 341 0.10 -9.23 -47.23
C PHE A 341 1.53 -9.71 -47.44
N GLU A 342 2.16 -10.40 -46.48
CA GLU A 342 3.50 -10.96 -46.66
C GLU A 342 3.51 -12.28 -47.43
N ASP A 343 2.52 -13.16 -47.25
CA ASP A 343 2.64 -14.54 -47.75
C ASP A 343 1.79 -14.81 -49.00
N LYS A 344 2.27 -14.35 -50.16
CA LYS A 344 1.60 -14.57 -51.46
C LYS A 344 1.37 -16.04 -51.83
N ASN A 345 2.00 -17.00 -51.13
CA ASN A 345 2.01 -18.41 -51.51
C ASN A 345 1.16 -19.34 -50.61
N VAL A 346 0.71 -18.90 -49.43
CA VAL A 346 0.03 -19.78 -48.44
C VAL A 346 -1.50 -19.63 -48.41
N PHE A 347 -2.06 -18.52 -48.89
CA PHE A 347 -3.50 -18.22 -48.76
C PHE A 347 -4.42 -18.74 -49.88
N SER A 348 -4.22 -19.97 -50.34
CA SER A 348 -5.31 -20.69 -51.00
C SER A 348 -6.34 -21.25 -49.99
N HIS A 349 -5.99 -21.38 -48.70
CA HIS A 349 -6.80 -22.13 -47.72
C HIS A 349 -7.16 -21.43 -46.40
N GLN A 350 -6.49 -20.34 -45.98
CA GLN A 350 -6.87 -19.59 -44.78
C GLN A 350 -7.58 -18.28 -45.17
N ARG A 351 -8.79 -18.05 -44.64
CA ARG A 351 -9.59 -16.84 -44.94
C ARG A 351 -9.29 -15.77 -43.88
N PRO A 352 -9.08 -14.50 -44.27
CA PRO A 352 -8.78 -13.44 -43.31
C PRO A 352 -9.88 -13.27 -42.27
N GLU A 353 -9.47 -13.14 -41.01
CA GLU A 353 -10.35 -12.87 -39.88
C GLU A 353 -10.55 -11.34 -39.80
N ILE A 354 -11.80 -10.89 -39.78
CA ILE A 354 -12.16 -9.50 -39.49
C ILE A 354 -13.07 -9.48 -38.27
N GLY A 355 -12.90 -8.51 -37.39
CA GLY A 355 -13.81 -8.35 -36.27
C GLY A 355 -15.08 -7.60 -36.65
N PHE A 356 -15.62 -6.87 -35.69
CA PHE A 356 -16.89 -6.16 -35.82
C PHE A 356 -16.70 -4.65 -35.73
N LEU A 357 -17.57 -3.90 -36.42
CA LEU A 357 -17.58 -2.44 -36.37
C LEU A 357 -17.88 -1.96 -34.95
N PHE A 358 -17.21 -0.89 -34.53
CA PHE A 358 -17.36 -0.28 -33.19
C PHE A 358 -16.93 -1.17 -32.01
N CYS A 359 -16.27 -2.30 -32.29
CA CYS A 359 -15.62 -3.15 -31.31
C CYS A 359 -14.13 -2.82 -31.26
N SER A 360 -13.56 -2.67 -30.06
CA SER A 360 -12.12 -2.53 -29.84
C SER A 360 -11.70 -3.31 -28.59
N ASN A 361 -12.10 -4.59 -28.53
CA ASN A 361 -11.85 -5.47 -27.40
C ASN A 361 -10.59 -6.30 -27.64
N GLN A 362 -9.62 -6.21 -26.72
CA GLN A 362 -8.35 -6.92 -26.75
C GLN A 362 -7.95 -7.28 -25.32
N LEU A 363 -7.66 -8.54 -25.05
CA LEU A 363 -7.28 -9.02 -23.71
C LEU A 363 -5.76 -9.14 -23.55
N HIS A 364 -4.99 -8.48 -24.42
CA HIS A 364 -3.53 -8.41 -24.43
C HIS A 364 -3.05 -7.18 -25.21
N ASP A 365 -1.78 -6.83 -25.01
CA ASP A 365 -1.05 -5.94 -25.91
C ASP A 365 -0.80 -6.63 -27.26
N PRO A 366 -0.83 -5.89 -28.39
CA PRO A 366 -0.49 -6.42 -29.71
C PRO A 366 0.84 -7.19 -29.69
N TYR A 367 0.94 -8.30 -30.45
CA TYR A 367 2.11 -9.19 -30.51
C TYR A 367 2.44 -9.98 -29.22
N LEU A 368 1.82 -9.67 -28.08
CA LEU A 368 2.01 -10.41 -26.82
C LEU A 368 0.94 -11.47 -26.56
N SER A 369 0.02 -11.66 -27.51
CA SER A 369 -1.06 -12.65 -27.44
C SER A 369 -0.51 -14.07 -27.20
N LYS A 370 0.57 -14.45 -27.90
CA LYS A 370 1.25 -15.76 -27.79
C LYS A 370 2.08 -15.96 -26.52
N TYR A 371 2.16 -14.94 -25.67
CA TYR A 371 2.90 -14.99 -24.39
C TYR A 371 2.01 -14.73 -23.18
N SER A 372 0.84 -14.15 -23.39
CA SER A 372 -0.21 -14.01 -22.37
C SER A 372 -0.87 -15.37 -22.13
N TYR A 373 -1.13 -15.66 -20.86
CA TYR A 373 -1.83 -16.87 -20.45
C TYR A 373 -3.31 -16.58 -20.19
N TYR A 374 -4.16 -17.48 -20.68
CA TYR A 374 -5.61 -17.40 -20.54
C TYR A 374 -6.12 -18.69 -19.90
N GLU A 375 -6.94 -18.56 -18.85
CA GLU A 375 -7.49 -19.67 -18.08
C GLU A 375 -9.03 -19.61 -18.11
N GLY A 376 -9.68 -20.68 -18.57
CA GLY A 376 -11.14 -20.78 -18.69
C GLY A 376 -11.68 -20.65 -20.12
N ASP A 377 -13.01 -20.67 -20.24
CA ASP A 377 -13.74 -20.64 -21.51
C ASP A 377 -13.81 -19.20 -22.07
N ILE A 378 -12.75 -18.80 -22.79
CA ILE A 378 -12.66 -17.49 -23.45
C ILE A 378 -12.75 -17.69 -24.97
N ILE A 379 -13.83 -17.16 -25.54
CA ILE A 379 -14.20 -17.38 -26.94
C ILE A 379 -14.02 -16.08 -27.72
N ARG A 380 -13.22 -16.11 -28.79
CA ARG A 380 -13.14 -14.99 -29.73
C ARG A 380 -14.22 -15.12 -30.81
N TYR A 381 -14.88 -14.00 -31.09
CA TYR A 381 -15.86 -13.84 -32.16
C TYR A 381 -15.27 -12.97 -33.27
N TYR A 382 -15.31 -13.49 -34.48
CA TYR A 382 -14.84 -12.82 -35.69
C TYR A 382 -15.61 -13.32 -36.91
N GLN A 383 -15.45 -12.64 -38.05
CA GLN A 383 -16.00 -13.02 -39.34
C GLN A 383 -14.86 -13.38 -40.29
N LYS A 384 -15.02 -14.46 -41.06
CA LYS A 384 -14.07 -14.81 -42.13
C LYS A 384 -14.46 -14.05 -43.39
N LEU A 385 -13.61 -13.12 -43.83
CA LEU A 385 -13.77 -12.41 -45.10
C LEU A 385 -13.78 -13.43 -46.25
N LYS A 386 -14.86 -13.43 -47.03
CA LYS A 386 -14.97 -14.20 -48.28
C LYS A 386 -14.72 -13.25 -49.45
N PRO A 387 -13.68 -13.45 -50.27
CA PRO A 387 -13.45 -12.59 -51.43
C PRO A 387 -14.61 -12.71 -52.41
N TYR A 388 -15.14 -11.56 -52.84
CA TYR A 388 -16.26 -11.43 -53.81
C TYR A 388 -16.02 -12.21 -55.12
N VAL A 389 -14.75 -12.43 -55.47
CA VAL A 389 -14.32 -13.15 -56.68
C VAL A 389 -14.79 -14.62 -56.70
N LEU A 390 -15.13 -15.21 -55.54
CA LEU A 390 -15.58 -16.60 -55.44
C LEU A 390 -17.10 -16.79 -55.67
N GLY A 391 -17.86 -15.74 -56.01
CA GLY A 391 -19.28 -15.86 -56.39
C GLY A 391 -20.23 -16.27 -55.25
N VAL A 392 -19.76 -16.29 -54.00
CA VAL A 392 -20.58 -16.62 -52.82
C VAL A 392 -21.27 -15.34 -52.33
N THR A 393 -22.58 -15.25 -52.54
CA THR A 393 -23.43 -14.09 -52.15
C THR A 393 -23.88 -14.11 -50.69
N GLU A 394 -23.49 -15.12 -49.92
CA GLU A 394 -23.89 -15.24 -48.52
C GLU A 394 -23.06 -14.33 -47.61
N THR A 395 -23.74 -13.65 -46.68
CA THR A 395 -23.11 -12.87 -45.61
C THR A 395 -22.11 -13.73 -44.82
N PRO A 396 -20.93 -13.19 -44.47
CA PRO A 396 -19.96 -13.92 -43.66
C PRO A 396 -20.59 -14.32 -42.32
N TYR A 397 -20.52 -15.61 -41.99
CA TYR A 397 -21.03 -16.13 -40.73
C TYR A 397 -20.01 -15.89 -39.59
N PRO A 398 -20.47 -15.59 -38.37
CA PRO A 398 -19.59 -15.49 -37.21
C PRO A 398 -18.94 -16.85 -36.94
N SER A 399 -17.63 -16.83 -36.70
CA SER A 399 -16.84 -17.97 -36.23
C SER A 399 -16.51 -17.77 -34.76
N SER A 400 -16.46 -18.87 -34.01
CA SER A 400 -16.10 -18.89 -32.59
C SER A 400 -14.98 -19.92 -32.37
N GLU A 401 -13.85 -19.46 -31.84
CA GLU A 401 -12.71 -20.30 -31.48
C GLU A 401 -12.16 -19.85 -30.11
N SER A 402 -11.29 -20.65 -29.51
CA SER A 402 -10.53 -20.22 -28.34
C SER A 402 -9.80 -18.91 -28.62
N TYR A 403 -9.73 -18.04 -27.61
CA TYR A 403 -9.23 -16.68 -27.77
C TYR A 403 -7.80 -16.60 -28.35
N THR A 404 -6.91 -17.48 -27.89
CA THR A 404 -5.56 -17.72 -28.45
C THR A 404 -5.14 -19.18 -28.27
N LEU A 405 -4.05 -19.59 -28.92
CA LEU A 405 -3.44 -20.93 -28.74
C LEU A 405 -3.06 -21.25 -27.28
N ASN A 406 -2.77 -20.24 -26.46
CA ASN A 406 -2.40 -20.41 -25.05
C ASN A 406 -3.61 -20.46 -24.10
N THR A 407 -4.82 -20.54 -24.63
CA THR A 407 -6.04 -20.59 -23.83
C THR A 407 -6.24 -21.99 -23.29
N LYS A 408 -6.14 -22.13 -21.97
CA LYS A 408 -6.46 -23.36 -21.25
C LYS A 408 -7.96 -23.42 -21.01
N HIS A 409 -8.70 -23.84 -22.04
CA HIS A 409 -10.17 -23.89 -22.03
C HIS A 409 -10.71 -24.75 -20.87
N ASP A 410 -10.12 -25.92 -20.62
CA ASP A 410 -10.62 -26.89 -19.64
C ASP A 410 -10.11 -26.63 -18.22
N PHE A 411 -9.39 -25.52 -17.98
CA PHE A 411 -8.76 -25.22 -16.69
C PHE A 411 -9.74 -25.33 -15.51
N VAL A 412 -10.94 -24.76 -15.66
CA VAL A 412 -12.00 -24.75 -14.64
C VAL A 412 -12.52 -26.16 -14.34
N ALA A 413 -12.65 -27.00 -15.38
CA ALA A 413 -13.10 -28.38 -15.23
C ALA A 413 -12.00 -29.28 -14.64
N GLU A 414 -10.74 -29.04 -15.00
CA GLU A 414 -9.58 -29.77 -14.49
C GLU A 414 -9.20 -29.38 -13.05
N ASN A 415 -9.55 -28.16 -12.61
CA ASN A 415 -9.15 -27.62 -11.31
C ASN A 415 -10.35 -27.06 -10.51
N PRO A 416 -11.35 -27.90 -10.17
CA PRO A 416 -12.55 -27.46 -9.45
C PRO A 416 -12.26 -26.94 -8.03
N ASP A 417 -11.11 -27.31 -7.46
CA ASP A 417 -10.68 -26.87 -6.12
C ASP A 417 -9.91 -25.53 -6.16
N LEU A 418 -9.58 -25.01 -7.35
CA LEU A 418 -8.78 -23.78 -7.54
C LEU A 418 -9.60 -22.65 -8.18
N LEU A 419 -10.93 -22.66 -8.00
CA LEU A 419 -11.85 -21.67 -8.60
C LEU A 419 -11.63 -20.25 -8.09
N GLU A 420 -11.27 -20.10 -6.82
CA GLU A 420 -10.93 -18.82 -6.22
C GLU A 420 -9.47 -18.82 -5.75
N PRO A 421 -8.72 -17.72 -5.99
CA PRO A 421 -7.41 -17.57 -5.39
C PRO A 421 -7.48 -17.68 -3.86
N PRO A 422 -6.52 -18.32 -3.18
CA PRO A 422 -6.55 -18.50 -1.72
C PRO A 422 -6.77 -17.20 -0.93
N LYS A 423 -6.28 -16.08 -1.48
CA LYS A 423 -6.38 -14.74 -0.90
C LYS A 423 -7.83 -14.22 -0.82
N PHE A 424 -8.75 -14.72 -1.65
CA PHE A 424 -10.17 -14.37 -1.56
C PHE A 424 -10.75 -14.80 -0.22
N LYS A 425 -10.58 -16.08 0.12
CA LYS A 425 -11.20 -16.67 1.31
C LYS A 425 -10.82 -15.93 2.58
N ARG A 426 -9.54 -15.58 2.76
CA ARG A 426 -9.09 -14.82 3.94
C ARG A 426 -9.64 -13.39 3.98
N ILE A 427 -9.70 -12.70 2.84
CA ILE A 427 -10.19 -11.31 2.81
C ILE A 427 -11.69 -11.27 3.13
N PHE A 428 -12.46 -12.18 2.55
CA PHE A 428 -13.91 -12.22 2.74
C PHE A 428 -14.31 -12.65 4.15
N LYS A 429 -13.58 -13.62 4.71
CA LYS A 429 -13.91 -14.19 6.01
C LYS A 429 -13.31 -13.39 7.17
N ASP A 430 -12.06 -12.97 7.04
CA ASP A 430 -11.25 -12.56 8.18
C ASP A 430 -10.91 -11.05 8.17
N ALA A 431 -11.17 -10.31 7.10
CA ALA A 431 -10.76 -8.89 7.04
C ALA A 431 -11.41 -8.01 8.10
N LYS A 432 -12.64 -8.31 8.51
CA LYS A 432 -13.35 -7.55 9.55
C LYS A 432 -12.68 -7.72 10.91
N ASP A 433 -12.34 -8.95 11.26
CA ASP A 433 -11.83 -9.31 12.58
C ASP A 433 -10.37 -8.86 12.77
N TYR A 434 -9.58 -8.86 11.70
CA TYR A 434 -8.16 -8.53 11.74
C TYR A 434 -7.81 -7.15 11.16
N CYS A 435 -8.79 -6.31 10.83
CA CYS A 435 -8.52 -4.95 10.37
C CYS A 435 -7.77 -4.11 11.42
N HIS A 436 -7.04 -3.11 10.95
CA HIS A 436 -6.36 -2.12 11.78
C HIS A 436 -7.32 -1.01 12.20
N GLU A 437 -8.21 -0.64 11.28
CA GLU A 437 -9.22 0.38 11.50
C GLU A 437 -10.56 -0.12 10.99
N PHE A 438 -11.57 0.00 11.85
CA PHE A 438 -12.95 -0.36 11.55
C PHE A 438 -13.81 0.91 11.47
N TYR A 439 -14.57 1.05 10.39
CA TYR A 439 -15.52 2.12 10.15
C TYR A 439 -16.93 1.52 10.06
N ASP A 440 -17.81 1.93 10.98
CA ASP A 440 -19.20 1.48 11.08
C ASP A 440 -20.12 2.05 9.98
N LYS A 441 -19.68 3.14 9.33
CA LYS A 441 -20.43 3.87 8.30
C LYS A 441 -19.59 4.03 7.03
N GLU A 442 -19.85 5.09 6.27
CA GLU A 442 -19.05 5.44 5.10
C GLU A 442 -17.66 5.95 5.49
N LEU A 443 -16.68 5.68 4.62
CA LEU A 443 -15.35 6.26 4.71
C LEU A 443 -15.16 7.19 3.51
N THR A 444 -14.73 8.43 3.77
CA THR A 444 -14.39 9.38 2.71
C THR A 444 -12.89 9.68 2.74
N VAL A 445 -12.19 9.36 1.65
CA VAL A 445 -10.77 9.59 1.47
C VAL A 445 -10.57 10.53 0.28
N ALA A 446 -10.11 11.74 0.55
CA ALA A 446 -9.83 12.74 -0.48
C ALA A 446 -8.45 13.37 -0.23
N GLY A 447 -7.47 12.99 -1.04
CA GLY A 447 -6.11 13.52 -0.96
C GLY A 447 -5.84 14.60 -2.01
N THR A 448 -4.97 15.55 -1.72
CA THR A 448 -4.55 16.61 -2.66
C THR A 448 -3.04 16.54 -2.92
N TYR A 449 -2.54 17.32 -3.88
CA TYR A 449 -1.10 17.38 -4.16
C TYR A 449 -0.28 17.93 -2.99
N SER A 450 -0.79 18.96 -2.29
CA SER A 450 -0.10 19.53 -1.13
C SER A 450 -0.27 18.71 0.14
N LYS A 451 -1.33 17.91 0.21
CA LYS A 451 -1.65 17.06 1.36
C LYS A 451 -2.25 15.74 0.86
N PRO A 452 -1.40 14.75 0.51
CA PRO A 452 -1.87 13.44 0.12
C PRO A 452 -2.59 12.76 1.29
N ALA A 453 -3.57 11.91 0.99
CA ALA A 453 -4.24 11.11 2.01
C ALA A 453 -3.36 9.93 2.40
N THR A 454 -2.92 9.90 3.66
CA THR A 454 -2.05 8.86 4.18
C THR A 454 -2.88 7.67 4.66
N LEU A 455 -2.69 6.50 4.03
CA LEU A 455 -3.43 5.27 4.33
C LEU A 455 -2.44 4.14 4.62
N TRP A 456 -2.66 3.41 5.71
CA TRP A 456 -1.81 2.30 6.14
C TRP A 456 -2.62 1.09 6.60
N GLY A 457 -2.13 -0.09 6.26
CA GLY A 457 -2.67 -1.37 6.70
C GLY A 457 -4.03 -1.72 6.06
N LEU A 458 -4.68 -2.71 6.66
CA LEU A 458 -6.03 -3.17 6.32
C LEU A 458 -7.10 -2.34 7.04
N LYS A 459 -7.97 -1.67 6.29
CA LYS A 459 -9.13 -0.92 6.79
C LYS A 459 -10.42 -1.63 6.39
N TYR A 460 -11.38 -1.72 7.31
CA TYR A 460 -12.69 -2.30 7.06
C TYR A 460 -13.79 -1.25 7.17
N VAL A 461 -14.68 -1.17 6.19
CA VAL A 461 -15.74 -0.17 6.08
C VAL A 461 -17.08 -0.87 5.90
N GLN A 462 -17.97 -0.77 6.88
CA GLN A 462 -19.28 -1.40 6.78
C GLN A 462 -20.21 -0.66 5.79
N GLY A 463 -19.97 0.64 5.55
CA GLY A 463 -20.69 1.44 4.55
C GLY A 463 -20.01 1.51 3.18
N PRO A 464 -20.41 2.48 2.34
CA PRO A 464 -19.74 2.77 1.07
C PRO A 464 -18.39 3.48 1.29
N LEU A 465 -17.48 3.35 0.32
CA LEU A 465 -16.21 4.06 0.27
C LEU A 465 -16.29 5.18 -0.76
N ASN A 466 -16.10 6.42 -0.34
CA ASN A 466 -15.90 7.55 -1.25
C ASN A 466 -14.40 7.85 -1.34
N ILE A 467 -13.78 7.66 -2.50
CA ILE A 467 -12.33 7.81 -2.65
C ILE A 467 -11.97 8.67 -3.87
N GLY A 468 -10.88 9.45 -3.75
CA GLY A 468 -10.32 10.23 -4.83
C GLY A 468 -9.05 10.98 -4.41
N GLY A 469 -8.27 11.39 -5.40
CA GLY A 469 -7.11 12.25 -5.25
C GLY A 469 -5.81 11.47 -5.05
N ARG A 470 -4.84 12.10 -4.37
CA ARG A 470 -3.52 11.50 -4.14
C ARG A 470 -3.45 10.69 -2.86
N ILE A 471 -2.98 9.44 -2.97
CA ILE A 471 -2.86 8.50 -1.87
C ILE A 471 -1.39 8.19 -1.60
N SER A 472 -1.01 8.18 -0.31
CA SER A 472 0.33 7.83 0.14
C SER A 472 0.26 6.72 1.19
N GLY A 473 1.23 5.81 1.17
CA GLY A 473 1.30 4.64 2.06
C GLY A 473 0.78 3.35 1.42
N GLN A 474 0.72 2.28 2.20
CA GLN A 474 0.33 0.95 1.75
C GLN A 474 -0.95 0.51 2.46
N CYS A 475 -2.04 0.35 1.71
CA CYS A 475 -3.35 0.09 2.30
C CYS A 475 -4.20 -0.87 1.46
N MET A 476 -4.94 -1.75 2.16
CA MET A 476 -6.10 -2.44 1.61
C MET A 476 -7.35 -1.91 2.29
N ILE A 477 -8.33 -1.45 1.52
CA ILE A 477 -9.64 -1.04 2.02
C ILE A 477 -10.68 -2.06 1.58
N VAL A 478 -11.30 -2.71 2.56
CA VAL A 478 -12.40 -3.65 2.35
C VAL A 478 -13.69 -2.95 2.76
N CYS A 479 -14.66 -2.88 1.86
CA CYS A 479 -15.97 -2.29 2.11
C CYS A 479 -17.10 -3.27 1.80
N GLU A 480 -18.17 -3.25 2.61
CA GLU A 480 -19.38 -4.02 2.33
C GLU A 480 -20.22 -3.36 1.21
N GLY A 481 -20.18 -2.02 1.12
CA GLY A 481 -20.93 -1.22 0.14
C GLY A 481 -20.21 -0.97 -1.19
N ASP A 482 -20.70 0.03 -1.93
CA ASP A 482 -20.11 0.47 -3.19
C ASP A 482 -18.84 1.30 -2.98
N ILE A 483 -17.95 1.26 -3.97
CA ILE A 483 -16.79 2.17 -4.07
C ILE A 483 -17.16 3.31 -5.02
N ASN A 484 -17.32 4.51 -4.49
CA ASN A 484 -17.60 5.72 -5.25
C ASN A 484 -16.30 6.48 -5.54
N VAL A 485 -15.89 6.49 -6.81
CA VAL A 485 -14.71 7.21 -7.29
C VAL A 485 -15.09 8.65 -7.58
N THR A 486 -14.59 9.57 -6.75
CA THR A 486 -14.96 10.98 -6.77
C THR A 486 -14.08 11.83 -7.70
N SER A 487 -12.83 11.41 -7.90
CA SER A 487 -11.84 11.96 -8.83
C SER A 487 -10.81 10.88 -9.18
N ASP A 488 -9.83 11.18 -10.02
CA ASP A 488 -8.68 10.28 -10.25
C ASP A 488 -8.03 9.85 -8.93
N ILE A 489 -7.58 8.60 -8.86
CA ILE A 489 -6.87 8.02 -7.73
C ILE A 489 -5.43 7.80 -8.18
N LEU A 490 -4.49 8.52 -7.56
CA LEU A 490 -3.08 8.51 -7.94
C LEU A 490 -2.21 8.22 -6.73
N HIS A 491 -1.17 7.40 -6.92
CA HIS A 491 -0.13 7.21 -5.94
C HIS A 491 0.74 8.46 -5.81
N ASP A 492 1.09 8.79 -4.58
CA ASP A 492 1.96 9.92 -4.29
C ASP A 492 3.43 9.59 -4.57
N ASN A 493 3.83 8.34 -4.36
CA ASN A 493 5.19 7.84 -4.55
C ASN A 493 5.21 6.36 -4.98
N ALA A 494 6.36 5.89 -5.45
CA ALA A 494 6.55 4.51 -5.93
C ALA A 494 6.40 3.41 -4.86
N ASN A 495 6.45 3.77 -3.57
CA ASN A 495 6.26 2.82 -2.47
C ASN A 495 4.78 2.73 -2.04
N SER A 496 3.90 3.55 -2.64
CA SER A 496 2.48 3.56 -2.31
C SER A 496 1.78 2.37 -2.97
N TYR A 497 0.86 1.76 -2.23
CA TYR A 497 0.11 0.60 -2.66
C TYR A 497 -1.33 0.73 -2.21
N LEU A 498 -2.27 0.50 -3.11
CA LEU A 498 -3.69 0.55 -2.81
C LEU A 498 -4.42 -0.66 -3.40
N ALA A 499 -5.10 -1.40 -2.53
CA ALA A 499 -6.07 -2.42 -2.91
C ALA A 499 -7.47 -2.01 -2.42
N LEU A 500 -8.44 -2.02 -3.32
CA LEU A 500 -9.83 -1.67 -3.04
C LEU A 500 -10.70 -2.91 -3.23
N VAL A 501 -11.47 -3.28 -2.21
CA VAL A 501 -12.30 -4.48 -2.21
C VAL A 501 -13.73 -4.09 -1.84
N SER A 502 -14.68 -4.31 -2.75
CA SER A 502 -16.11 -4.18 -2.50
C SER A 502 -16.76 -5.57 -2.45
N LEU A 503 -17.12 -6.01 -1.24
CA LEU A 503 -17.61 -7.38 -0.99
C LEU A 503 -18.97 -7.64 -1.66
N ASN A 504 -19.88 -6.66 -1.62
CA ASN A 504 -21.24 -6.82 -2.15
C ASN A 504 -21.64 -5.75 -3.17
N GLY A 505 -20.78 -4.77 -3.42
CA GLY A 505 -21.09 -3.60 -4.23
C GLY A 505 -20.46 -3.60 -5.62
N LYS A 506 -20.45 -2.41 -6.21
CA LYS A 506 -19.80 -2.06 -7.46
C LYS A 506 -18.91 -0.84 -7.32
N VAL A 507 -18.08 -0.63 -8.32
CA VAL A 507 -17.34 0.63 -8.46
C VAL A 507 -18.18 1.62 -9.27
N LYS A 508 -18.52 2.77 -8.68
CA LYS A 508 -19.30 3.83 -9.31
C LYS A 508 -18.40 5.02 -9.60
N LEU A 509 -18.34 5.44 -10.85
CA LEU A 509 -17.64 6.66 -11.21
C LEU A 509 -18.60 7.85 -11.07
N LYS A 510 -18.15 8.91 -10.40
CA LYS A 510 -18.97 10.12 -10.21
C LYS A 510 -19.35 10.73 -11.57
N PRO A 511 -20.61 11.15 -11.81
CA PRO A 511 -21.05 11.63 -13.13
C PRO A 511 -20.25 12.80 -13.72
N SER A 512 -19.59 13.59 -12.87
CA SER A 512 -18.72 14.69 -13.31
C SER A 512 -17.37 14.23 -13.90
N LEU A 513 -16.97 12.97 -13.67
CA LEU A 513 -15.66 12.43 -14.02
C LEU A 513 -15.70 11.69 -15.36
N LYS A 514 -15.77 12.41 -16.49
CA LYS A 514 -15.89 11.78 -17.82
C LYS A 514 -14.83 10.72 -18.10
N LYS A 515 -13.59 10.98 -17.67
CA LYS A 515 -12.44 10.09 -17.75
C LYS A 515 -11.87 9.91 -16.35
N ALA A 516 -11.66 8.67 -15.94
CA ALA A 516 -11.09 8.33 -14.64
C ALA A 516 -9.76 7.60 -14.82
N LYS A 517 -8.74 8.02 -14.08
CA LYS A 517 -7.50 7.26 -13.89
C LYS A 517 -7.45 6.73 -12.45
N ILE A 518 -7.26 5.42 -12.30
CA ILE A 518 -7.21 4.74 -11.00
C ILE A 518 -5.92 3.94 -10.90
N GLU A 519 -5.04 4.32 -9.98
CA GLU A 519 -3.85 3.56 -9.59
C GLU A 519 -4.20 2.74 -8.34
N ALA A 520 -4.75 1.53 -8.54
CA ALA A 520 -5.14 0.59 -7.49
C ALA A 520 -5.46 -0.80 -8.06
N ALA A 521 -5.26 -1.84 -7.25
CA ALA A 521 -5.94 -3.12 -7.45
C ALA A 521 -7.41 -3.02 -7.05
N ILE A 522 -8.31 -3.54 -7.87
CA ILE A 522 -9.75 -3.44 -7.63
C ILE A 522 -10.36 -4.84 -7.59
N TYR A 523 -11.08 -5.12 -6.50
CA TYR A 523 -12.08 -6.16 -6.45
C TYR A 523 -13.47 -5.55 -6.25
N ALA A 524 -14.45 -6.02 -7.01
CA ALA A 524 -15.86 -5.72 -6.75
C ALA A 524 -16.77 -6.87 -7.16
N LYS A 525 -17.84 -7.13 -6.39
CA LYS A 525 -18.84 -8.13 -6.77
C LYS A 525 -19.43 -7.87 -8.15
N ASN A 526 -19.75 -6.61 -8.43
CA ASN A 526 -20.18 -6.16 -9.75
C ASN A 526 -19.17 -5.15 -10.29
N SER A 527 -18.97 -5.17 -11.61
CA SER A 527 -17.98 -4.32 -12.28
C SER A 527 -18.25 -2.81 -12.16
N ILE A 528 -17.36 -2.04 -12.79
CA ILE A 528 -17.32 -0.59 -12.79
C ILE A 528 -18.48 -0.04 -13.63
N VAL A 529 -19.23 0.93 -13.10
CA VAL A 529 -20.34 1.57 -13.81
C VAL A 529 -20.18 3.08 -13.95
N GLY A 530 -20.68 3.61 -15.07
CA GLY A 530 -20.78 5.04 -15.35
C GLY A 530 -19.67 5.61 -16.25
N ASN A 531 -19.86 6.86 -16.69
CA ASN A 531 -18.90 7.69 -17.45
C ASN A 531 -18.43 7.14 -18.82
N GLU A 532 -17.50 7.85 -19.47
CA GLU A 532 -17.08 7.56 -20.85
C GLU A 532 -15.86 6.64 -20.90
N SER A 533 -14.89 6.87 -20.02
CA SER A 533 -13.62 6.16 -20.05
C SER A 533 -13.01 5.94 -18.66
N ILE A 534 -12.35 4.80 -18.49
CA ILE A 534 -11.54 4.47 -17.33
C ILE A 534 -10.21 3.84 -17.74
N ASN A 535 -9.15 4.21 -17.04
CA ASN A 535 -7.86 3.55 -17.07
C ASN A 535 -7.48 3.09 -15.65
N VAL A 536 -7.34 1.77 -15.45
CA VAL A 536 -6.93 1.16 -14.19
C VAL A 536 -5.49 0.69 -14.31
N PHE A 537 -4.59 1.29 -13.53
CA PHE A 537 -3.22 0.83 -13.34
C PHE A 537 -3.19 -0.05 -12.10
N GLY A 538 -3.17 -1.37 -12.30
CA GLY A 538 -3.44 -2.36 -11.27
C GLY A 538 -4.05 -3.61 -11.87
N ASN A 539 -5.16 -4.07 -11.29
CA ASN A 539 -5.94 -5.17 -11.86
C ASN A 539 -7.43 -4.97 -11.59
N LEU A 540 -8.24 -5.74 -12.32
CA LEU A 540 -9.68 -5.80 -12.11
C LEU A 540 -10.09 -7.25 -11.82
N ALA A 541 -10.55 -7.49 -10.61
CA ALA A 541 -11.17 -8.74 -10.19
C ALA A 541 -12.65 -8.50 -9.91
N VAL A 542 -13.52 -9.33 -10.48
CA VAL A 542 -14.97 -9.19 -10.34
C VAL A 542 -15.65 -10.54 -10.19
N GLU A 543 -16.77 -10.58 -9.49
CA GLU A 543 -17.65 -11.77 -9.57
C GLU A 543 -18.43 -11.74 -10.87
N ASN A 544 -19.05 -10.60 -11.20
CA ASN A 544 -19.81 -10.40 -12.43
C ASN A 544 -19.23 -9.18 -13.16
N LEU A 545 -18.70 -9.40 -14.38
CA LEU A 545 -18.15 -8.33 -15.19
C LEU A 545 -19.26 -7.43 -15.72
N ASN A 546 -20.44 -7.96 -16.01
CA ASN A 546 -21.64 -7.18 -16.37
C ASN A 546 -21.32 -6.00 -17.29
N ARG A 547 -20.50 -6.22 -18.33
CA ARG A 547 -20.12 -5.13 -19.23
C ARG A 547 -21.34 -4.54 -19.92
N GLN A 548 -22.27 -5.42 -20.26
CA GLN A 548 -23.54 -5.18 -20.93
C GLN A 548 -24.60 -6.13 -20.38
N ASP A 549 -25.86 -5.74 -20.45
CA ASP A 549 -26.99 -6.55 -19.98
C ASP A 549 -27.31 -7.69 -20.97
N GLY A 550 -26.55 -8.79 -20.89
CA GLY A 550 -26.58 -9.87 -21.88
C GLY A 550 -25.92 -9.48 -23.21
N GLU A 551 -26.05 -10.32 -24.24
CA GLU A 551 -25.32 -10.12 -25.52
C GLU A 551 -25.76 -8.86 -26.31
N SER A 552 -27.02 -8.44 -26.17
CA SER A 552 -27.61 -7.33 -26.94
C SER A 552 -28.25 -6.23 -26.08
N GLY A 553 -28.03 -6.26 -24.77
CA GLY A 553 -28.52 -5.21 -23.89
C GLY A 553 -27.59 -4.00 -23.81
N PRO A 554 -28.02 -2.93 -23.10
CA PRO A 554 -27.25 -1.71 -22.98
C PRO A 554 -25.91 -1.93 -22.29
N LEU A 555 -24.90 -1.14 -22.71
CA LEU A 555 -23.61 -1.07 -22.05
C LEU A 555 -23.76 -0.47 -20.63
N LEU A 556 -23.27 -1.20 -19.62
CA LEU A 556 -23.30 -0.79 -18.21
C LEU A 556 -21.96 -0.18 -17.77
N MET A 557 -20.86 -0.71 -18.30
CA MET A 557 -19.50 -0.19 -18.08
C MET A 557 -19.21 1.06 -18.92
N PRO A 558 -18.14 1.82 -18.58
CA PRO A 558 -17.60 2.84 -19.47
C PRO A 558 -17.35 2.30 -20.90
N LYS A 559 -17.55 3.16 -21.91
CA LYS A 559 -17.29 2.82 -23.32
C LYS A 559 -15.84 2.42 -23.56
N HIS A 560 -14.90 3.09 -22.90
CA HIS A 560 -13.48 2.83 -23.03
C HIS A 560 -12.89 2.36 -21.70
N VAL A 561 -12.55 1.08 -21.61
CA VAL A 561 -11.94 0.47 -20.42
C VAL A 561 -10.54 -0.01 -20.78
N ILE A 562 -9.55 0.50 -20.06
CA ILE A 562 -8.15 0.07 -20.20
C ILE A 562 -7.70 -0.44 -18.83
N LEU A 563 -7.17 -1.66 -18.80
CA LEU A 563 -6.57 -2.29 -17.64
C LEU A 563 -5.08 -2.46 -17.93
N GLU A 564 -4.23 -1.79 -17.16
CA GLU A 564 -2.78 -1.90 -17.25
C GLU A 564 -2.26 -2.65 -16.02
N TYR A 565 -1.73 -3.85 -16.24
CA TYR A 565 -1.28 -4.70 -15.15
C TYR A 565 -0.09 -4.09 -14.40
N ASP A 566 -0.27 -3.84 -13.10
CA ASP A 566 0.82 -3.47 -12.20
C ASP A 566 1.44 -4.73 -11.59
N PHE A 567 2.74 -4.92 -11.79
CA PHE A 567 3.45 -6.08 -11.28
C PHE A 567 3.79 -5.98 -9.79
N ASN A 568 3.73 -4.77 -9.20
CA ASN A 568 3.83 -4.61 -7.75
C ASN A 568 2.61 -5.17 -7.00
N LEU A 569 1.55 -5.57 -7.71
CA LEU A 569 0.43 -6.29 -7.11
C LEU A 569 0.84 -7.63 -6.52
N ARG A 570 1.77 -8.33 -7.14
CA ARG A 570 2.32 -9.57 -6.60
C ARG A 570 3.27 -9.23 -5.45
N SER A 571 3.08 -9.86 -4.30
CA SER A 571 4.01 -9.72 -3.17
C SER A 571 5.32 -10.45 -3.46
N ARG A 572 6.18 -9.82 -4.26
CA ARG A 572 7.55 -10.29 -4.46
C ARG A 572 8.30 -10.19 -3.15
N VAL A 573 8.83 -11.31 -2.67
CA VAL A 573 9.65 -11.36 -1.46
C VAL A 573 9.06 -10.51 -0.30
N ALA A 574 7.76 -10.67 -0.05
CA ALA A 574 7.03 -9.97 1.03
C ALA A 574 6.93 -8.44 0.94
N ASN A 575 7.09 -7.83 -0.25
CA ASN A 575 7.02 -6.37 -0.41
C ASN A 575 5.65 -5.73 -0.08
N ASN A 576 4.56 -6.51 -0.07
CA ASN A 576 3.22 -6.03 0.29
C ASN A 576 2.87 -6.29 1.76
N ILE A 577 3.84 -6.78 2.55
CA ILE A 577 3.67 -6.88 4.00
C ILE A 577 3.92 -5.51 4.62
N THR A 578 2.92 -5.01 5.31
CA THR A 578 2.97 -3.72 5.97
C THR A 578 2.95 -3.89 7.48
N PHE A 579 3.81 -3.14 8.16
CA PHE A 579 3.77 -2.95 9.60
C PHE A 579 2.92 -1.74 9.91
N ASN A 580 1.94 -1.88 10.78
CA ASN A 580 1.13 -0.77 11.24
C ASN A 580 1.07 -0.76 12.77
N ILE A 581 1.43 0.38 13.36
CA ILE A 581 1.38 0.62 14.79
C ILE A 581 0.16 1.49 15.05
N SER A 582 -0.74 1.01 15.92
CA SER A 582 -1.90 1.79 16.34
C SER A 582 -1.46 3.09 17.03
N ASP A 583 -2.13 4.19 16.69
CA ASP A 583 -1.96 5.46 17.41
C ASP A 583 -2.61 5.43 18.79
N ILE A 584 -3.49 4.44 19.05
CA ILE A 584 -4.14 4.24 20.34
C ILE A 584 -3.15 3.66 21.35
N ILE A 585 -2.97 4.37 22.47
CA ILE A 585 -2.16 3.89 23.59
C ILE A 585 -3.00 2.90 24.40
N VAL A 586 -2.54 1.64 24.46
CA VAL A 586 -3.20 0.58 25.22
C VAL A 586 -3.00 0.77 26.71
N THR A 587 -1.80 1.19 27.12
CA THR A 587 -1.47 1.45 28.52
C THR A 587 -0.31 2.43 28.62
N GLN A 588 -0.43 3.41 29.52
CA GLN A 588 0.68 4.28 29.94
C GLN A 588 0.89 4.12 31.44
N ARG A 589 2.09 3.67 31.84
CA ARG A 589 2.49 3.60 33.26
C ARG A 589 3.65 4.54 33.51
N SER A 590 3.53 5.34 34.57
CA SER A 590 4.59 6.22 35.04
C SER A 590 5.21 5.57 36.29
N GLY A 591 6.37 4.95 36.15
CA GLY A 591 7.07 4.33 37.28
C GLY A 591 7.59 5.41 38.21
N SER A 592 7.24 5.37 39.49
CA SER A 592 8.05 6.01 40.52
C SER A 592 9.12 5.00 40.91
N ASN A 593 10.37 5.23 40.50
CA ASN A 593 11.47 4.54 41.18
C ASN A 593 11.43 4.99 42.65
N LEU A 594 11.38 3.99 43.53
CA LEU A 594 11.54 4.09 44.97
C LEU A 594 12.86 4.78 45.33
#